data_AF-A0A847VQV4-F1
#
_entry.id   AF-A0A847VQV4-F1
#
_cell.length_a   1.000
_cell.length_b   1.000
_cell.length_c   1.000
_cell.angle_alpha   90.00
_cell.angle_beta   90.00
_cell.angle_gamma   90.00
#
_symmetry.space_group_name_H-M   'P 1'
#
loop_
_entity.id
_entity.type
_entity.pdbx_description
1 polymer ?
#
loop_
_entity_poly.entity_id
_entity_poly.type
_entity_poly.pdbx_seq_one_letter_code
_entity_poly.pdbx_strand_id
1 'polypeptide(L)'
;MKKFTKHLISFAILALLFAPVLTFAQSNSADFGLEPVSVGIDGVLSDSDPRAIVGRIINIALGILGIIAVGIILLGGFKWMTAGGNEDKTSEAKQLLGAGVIGLVIILSSWALATFIINQIYGATTSVDYKQNF
;
A
#
# COMPACT_ATOMS: atom_id res chain seq x y z
N MET A 1 26.67 38.41 6.58
CA MET A 1 25.75 37.85 5.56
C MET A 1 25.72 36.30 5.54
N LYS A 2 26.83 35.57 5.73
CA LYS A 2 26.85 34.08 5.70
C LYS A 2 25.89 33.37 6.67
N LYS A 3 25.59 33.96 7.84
CA LYS A 3 24.63 33.39 8.80
C LYS A 3 23.18 33.47 8.31
N PHE A 4 22.81 34.53 7.59
CA PHE A 4 21.47 34.73 7.06
C PHE A 4 21.16 33.72 5.94
N THR A 5 22.14 33.44 5.07
CA THR A 5 22.04 32.41 4.03
C THR A 5 21.87 31.01 4.62
N LYS A 6 22.52 30.69 5.76
CA LYS A 6 22.33 29.42 6.47
C LYS A 6 20.91 29.26 7.05
N HIS A 7 20.32 30.32 7.58
CA HIS A 7 18.94 30.28 8.09
C HIS A 7 17.91 30.18 6.95
N LEU A 8 18.19 30.82 5.81
CA LEU A 8 17.35 30.72 4.61
C LEU A 8 17.34 29.29 4.03
N ILE A 9 18.51 28.64 3.98
CA ILE A 9 18.63 27.23 3.54
C ILE A 9 17.94 26.29 4.53
N SER A 10 18.08 26.53 5.85
CA SER A 10 17.38 25.74 6.87
C SER A 10 15.86 25.88 6.78
N PHE A 11 15.36 27.07 6.46
CA PHE A 11 13.93 27.31 6.28
C PHE A 11 13.40 26.63 5.01
N ALA A 12 14.19 26.61 3.92
CA ALA A 12 13.85 25.90 2.69
C ALA A 12 13.79 24.37 2.88
N ILE A 13 14.70 23.80 3.68
CA ILE A 13 14.70 22.36 4.03
C ILE A 13 13.51 22.00 4.92
N LEU A 14 13.15 22.88 5.87
CA LEU A 14 11.96 22.71 6.70
C LEU A 14 10.66 22.80 5.87
N ALA A 15 10.62 23.71 4.89
CA ALA A 15 9.51 23.81 3.94
C ALA A 15 9.41 22.56 3.03
N LEU A 16 10.54 21.95 2.65
CA LEU A 16 10.56 20.70 1.89
C LEU A 16 10.04 19.50 2.70
N LEU A 17 10.29 19.47 4.02
CA LEU A 17 9.73 18.47 4.94
C LEU A 17 8.23 18.66 5.18
N PHE A 18 7.70 19.88 5.01
CA PHE A 18 6.27 20.21 5.10
C PHE A 18 5.55 20.24 3.74
N ALA A 19 6.26 20.09 2.62
CA ALA A 19 5.68 19.94 1.28
C ALA A 19 4.66 18.79 1.14
N PRO A 20 4.74 17.66 1.87
CA PRO A 20 3.71 16.62 1.82
C PRO A 20 2.33 17.09 2.33
N VAL A 21 2.25 18.22 3.04
CA VAL A 21 0.98 18.74 3.58
C VAL A 21 0.15 19.45 2.49
N LEU A 22 0.77 19.87 1.39
CA LEU A 22 0.10 20.54 0.26
C LEU A 22 -0.19 19.60 -0.91
N THR A 23 0.31 18.37 -0.89
CA THR A 23 -0.13 17.36 -1.84
C THR A 23 -1.52 16.90 -1.43
N PHE A 24 -2.55 17.39 -2.14
CA PHE A 24 -3.92 16.85 -2.13
C PHE A 24 -3.98 15.42 -2.73
N ALA A 25 -2.98 14.58 -2.44
CA ALA A 25 -2.90 13.20 -2.90
C ALA A 25 -3.57 12.21 -1.93
N GLN A 26 -4.06 12.67 -0.77
CA GLN A 26 -4.76 11.82 0.18
C GLN A 26 -6.28 11.99 0.06
N SER A 27 -6.82 11.51 -1.06
CA SER A 27 -8.22 11.04 -1.13
C SER A 27 -8.27 9.55 -1.48
N ASN A 28 -7.22 8.80 -1.13
CA ASN A 28 -7.37 7.37 -0.92
C ASN A 28 -7.32 7.22 0.60
N SER A 29 -8.50 7.09 1.20
CA SER A 29 -8.62 6.27 2.39
C SER A 29 -7.89 4.97 2.07
N ALA A 30 -6.66 4.83 2.58
CA ALA A 30 -6.10 3.51 2.80
C ALA A 30 -7.01 2.89 3.87
N ASP A 31 -8.18 2.43 3.43
CA ASP A 31 -9.02 1.55 4.21
C ASP A 31 -8.18 0.29 4.37
N PHE A 32 -7.56 0.17 5.54
CA PHE A 32 -6.73 -0.96 5.92
C PHE A 32 -7.57 -2.24 6.13
N GLY A 33 -8.68 -2.37 5.40
CA GLY A 33 -9.65 -3.45 5.54
C GLY A 33 -10.39 -3.42 6.87
N LEU A 34 -10.52 -2.25 7.52
CA LEU A 34 -11.25 -2.12 8.78
C LEU A 34 -12.69 -1.62 8.57
N GLU A 35 -12.95 -0.88 7.49
CA GLU A 35 -14.31 -0.44 7.14
C GLU A 35 -15.20 -1.53 6.52
N PRO A 36 -14.71 -2.55 5.79
CA PRO A 36 -15.56 -3.62 5.27
C PRO A 36 -15.78 -4.75 6.29
N VAL A 37 -15.20 -4.70 7.49
CA VAL A 37 -15.49 -5.69 8.55
C VAL A 37 -16.83 -5.42 9.22
N SER A 38 -17.34 -4.18 9.21
CA SER A 38 -18.68 -3.86 9.75
C SER A 38 -19.80 -3.95 8.71
N VAL A 39 -19.51 -3.88 7.39
CA VAL A 39 -20.54 -3.82 6.33
C VAL A 39 -20.81 -5.17 5.67
N GLY A 40 -20.76 -6.29 6.40
CA GLY A 40 -21.35 -7.51 5.86
C GLY A 40 -20.84 -8.82 6.39
N ILE A 41 -21.12 -9.00 7.66
CA ILE A 41 -21.80 -10.23 8.04
C ILE A 41 -23.32 -10.11 7.76
N ASP A 42 -23.90 -8.90 7.71
CA ASP A 42 -25.35 -8.70 7.56
C ASP A 42 -25.90 -8.49 6.13
N GLY A 43 -25.04 -8.35 5.11
CA GLY A 43 -25.45 -7.99 3.74
C GLY A 43 -25.29 -9.09 2.69
N VAL A 44 -24.98 -10.32 3.10
CA VAL A 44 -24.47 -11.37 2.20
C VAL A 44 -25.54 -11.96 1.26
N LEU A 45 -26.84 -11.69 1.43
CA LEU A 45 -27.86 -12.57 0.83
C LEU A 45 -28.97 -11.91 -0.02
N SER A 46 -28.68 -11.03 -0.99
CA SER A 46 -29.69 -10.91 -2.08
C SER A 46 -29.27 -10.45 -3.47
N ASP A 47 -28.32 -9.54 -3.68
CA ASP A 47 -28.21 -8.94 -5.03
C ASP A 47 -26.84 -8.31 -5.33
N SER A 48 -25.76 -8.98 -4.92
CA SER A 48 -24.40 -8.46 -5.13
C SER A 48 -23.78 -9.08 -6.39
N ASP A 49 -23.45 -8.23 -7.38
CA ASP A 49 -22.62 -8.59 -8.54
C ASP A 49 -21.44 -9.47 -8.08
N PRO A 50 -21.22 -10.66 -8.67
CA PRO A 50 -20.11 -11.55 -8.32
C PRO A 50 -18.76 -10.83 -8.22
N ARG A 51 -18.58 -9.75 -8.99
CA ARG A 51 -17.39 -8.88 -8.98
C ARG A 51 -17.19 -8.18 -7.63
N ALA A 52 -18.27 -7.74 -6.98
CA ALA A 52 -18.22 -7.08 -5.67
C ALA A 52 -17.85 -8.07 -4.55
N ILE A 53 -18.37 -9.30 -4.61
CA ILE A 53 -18.06 -10.36 -3.65
C ILE A 53 -16.56 -10.71 -3.73
N VAL A 54 -16.03 -10.88 -4.94
CA VAL A 54 -14.60 -11.17 -5.15
C VAL A 54 -13.71 -10.04 -4.67
N GLY A 55 -14.04 -8.78 -4.99
CA GLY A 55 -13.28 -7.61 -4.52
C GLY A 55 -13.19 -7.54 -2.99
N ARG A 56 -14.27 -7.89 -2.29
CA ARG A 56 -14.30 -7.91 -0.83
C ARG A 56 -13.44 -9.01 -0.23
N ILE A 57 -13.49 -10.23 -0.79
CA ILE A 57 -12.64 -11.34 -0.35
C ILE A 57 -11.16 -10.98 -0.51
N ILE A 58 -10.80 -10.36 -1.63
CA ILE A 58 -9.43 -9.90 -1.90
C ILE A 58 -9.01 -8.86 -0.85
N ASN A 59 -9.84 -7.87 -0.52
CA ASN A 59 -9.51 -6.86 0.49
C ASN A 59 -9.29 -7.47 1.88
N ILE A 60 -10.12 -8.43 2.30
CA ILE A 60 -9.95 -9.14 3.58
C ILE A 60 -8.63 -9.95 3.57
N ALA A 61 -8.36 -10.67 2.47
CA ALA A 61 -7.13 -11.44 2.33
C ALA A 61 -5.89 -10.53 2.37
N LEU A 62 -5.89 -9.42 1.63
CA LEU A 62 -4.80 -8.44 1.62
C LEU A 62 -4.56 -7.81 2.99
N GLY A 63 -5.63 -7.53 3.76
CA GLY A 63 -5.51 -7.04 5.13
C GLY A 63 -4.79 -8.03 6.06
N ILE A 64 -5.21 -9.30 6.04
CA ILE A 64 -4.58 -10.35 6.86
C ILE A 64 -3.12 -10.58 6.43
N LEU A 65 -2.85 -10.68 5.12
CA LEU A 65 -1.50 -10.84 4.62
C LEU A 65 -0.60 -9.65 4.98
N GLY A 66 -1.12 -8.42 4.94
CA GLY A 66 -0.39 -7.21 5.33
C GLY A 66 0.03 -7.24 6.80
N ILE A 67 -0.87 -7.63 7.71
CA ILE A 67 -0.57 -7.77 9.15
C ILE A 67 0.53 -8.81 9.37
N ILE A 68 0.46 -9.96 8.69
CA ILE A 68 1.48 -11.01 8.79
C ILE A 68 2.82 -10.51 8.27
N ALA A 69 2.85 -9.81 7.13
CA ALA A 69 4.06 -9.26 6.54
C ALA A 69 4.76 -8.27 7.51
N VAL A 70 4.00 -7.37 8.13
CA VAL A 70 4.53 -6.46 9.15
C VAL A 70 5.05 -7.23 10.36
N GLY A 71 4.36 -8.27 10.82
CA GLY A 71 4.81 -9.13 11.92
C GLY A 71 6.17 -9.79 11.65
N ILE A 72 6.39 -10.30 10.44
CA ILE A 72 7.67 -10.91 10.03
C ILE A 72 8.78 -9.87 9.99
N ILE A 73 8.51 -8.67 9.45
CA ILE A 73 9.47 -7.58 9.39
C ILE A 73 9.88 -7.15 10.81
N LEU A 74 8.94 -7.06 11.74
CA LEU A 74 9.22 -6.72 13.15
C LEU A 74 10.08 -7.79 13.83
N LEU A 75 9.78 -9.08 13.63
CA LEU A 75 10.59 -10.18 14.19
C LEU A 75 12.00 -10.20 13.60
N GLY A 76 12.13 -10.01 12.28
CA GLY A 76 13.43 -9.90 11.61
C GLY A 76 14.21 -8.68 12.09
N GLY A 77 13.55 -7.55 12.27
CA GLY A 77 14.15 -6.30 12.76
C GLY A 77 14.62 -6.41 14.21
N PHE A 78 13.83 -7.04 15.08
CA PHE A 78 14.22 -7.29 16.47
C PHE A 78 15.40 -8.26 16.56
N LYS A 79 15.42 -9.30 15.73
CA LYS A 79 16.54 -10.24 15.62
C LYS A 79 17.81 -9.56 15.11
N TRP A 80 17.68 -8.62 14.16
CA TRP A 80 18.80 -7.83 13.68
C TRP A 80 19.36 -6.90 14.76
N MET A 81 18.49 -6.24 15.52
CA MET A 81 18.89 -5.33 16.61
C MET A 81 19.55 -6.08 17.78
N THR A 82 19.13 -7.30 18.07
CA THR A 82 19.69 -8.14 19.15
C THR A 82 20.92 -8.96 18.74
N ALA A 83 21.31 -8.96 17.45
CA ALA A 83 22.44 -9.74 16.96
C ALA A 83 23.81 -9.26 17.48
N GLY A 84 23.92 -8.03 17.99
CA GLY A 84 25.09 -7.56 18.75
C GLY A 84 26.45 -7.64 18.02
N GLY A 85 26.47 -7.72 16.69
CA GLY A 85 27.69 -7.87 15.89
C GLY A 85 28.09 -9.31 15.57
N ASN A 86 27.33 -10.32 15.98
CA ASN A 86 27.53 -11.69 15.51
C ASN A 86 27.12 -11.80 14.03
N GLU A 87 28.06 -12.15 13.15
CA GLU A 87 27.86 -12.24 11.70
C GLU A 87 26.76 -13.24 11.32
N ASP A 88 26.68 -14.39 12.01
CA ASP A 88 25.68 -15.42 11.71
C ASP A 88 24.27 -14.92 11.96
N LYS A 89 24.06 -14.30 13.14
CA LYS A 89 22.76 -13.74 13.54
C LYS A 89 22.35 -12.54 12.68
N THR A 90 23.33 -11.76 12.26
CA THR A 90 23.12 -10.61 11.37
C THR A 90 22.73 -11.06 9.97
N SER A 91 23.40 -12.09 9.44
CA SER A 91 23.11 -12.67 8.13
C SER A 91 21.70 -13.28 8.10
N GLU A 92 21.37 -14.07 9.11
CA GLU A 92 20.05 -14.70 9.24
C GLU A 92 18.93 -13.66 9.36
N ALA A 93 19.14 -12.58 10.14
CA ALA A 93 18.16 -11.51 10.28
C ALA A 93 17.96 -10.71 8.99
N LYS A 94 19.04 -10.45 8.23
CA LYS A 94 18.97 -9.80 6.91
C LYS A 94 18.21 -10.66 5.89
N GLN A 95 18.39 -11.98 5.92
CA GLN A 95 17.64 -12.88 5.06
C GLN A 95 16.14 -12.87 5.37
N LEU A 96 15.78 -12.88 6.66
CA LEU A 96 14.39 -12.74 7.13
C LEU A 96 13.76 -11.41 6.71
N LEU A 97 14.48 -10.30 6.90
CA LEU A 97 14.04 -8.98 6.46
C LEU A 97 13.88 -8.91 4.94
N GLY A 98 14.83 -9.46 4.18
CA GLY A 98 14.76 -9.55 2.73
C GLY A 98 13.52 -10.31 2.26
N ALA A 99 13.24 -11.47 2.85
CA ALA A 99 12.04 -12.25 2.56
C ALA A 99 10.75 -11.47 2.89
N GLY A 100 10.72 -10.76 4.03
CA GLY A 100 9.58 -9.92 4.42
C GLY A 100 9.34 -8.76 3.45
N VAL A 101 10.40 -8.08 3.02
CA VAL A 101 10.31 -6.97 2.04
C VAL A 101 9.83 -7.48 0.69
N ILE A 102 10.35 -8.62 0.22
CA ILE A 102 9.92 -9.23 -1.05
C ILE A 102 8.44 -9.61 -0.98
N GLY A 103 7.98 -10.19 0.13
CA GLY A 103 6.56 -10.49 0.36
C GLY A 103 5.69 -9.23 0.30
N LEU A 104 6.12 -8.14 0.92
CA LEU A 104 5.41 -6.87 0.88
C LEU A 104 5.32 -6.30 -0.55
N VAL A 105 6.43 -6.35 -1.30
CA VAL A 105 6.46 -5.89 -2.70
C VAL A 105 5.50 -6.70 -3.57
N ILE A 106 5.43 -8.02 -3.38
CA ILE A 106 4.51 -8.89 -4.14
C ILE A 106 3.06 -8.53 -3.85
N ILE A 107 2.69 -8.34 -2.58
CA ILE A 107 1.33 -7.97 -2.17
C ILE A 107 0.90 -6.65 -2.83
N LEU A 108 1.75 -5.62 -2.74
CA LEU A 108 1.48 -4.31 -3.33
C LEU A 108 1.41 -4.37 -4.87
N SER A 109 2.32 -5.13 -5.49
CA SER A 109 2.35 -5.30 -6.95
C SER A 109 1.13 -6.07 -7.46
N SER A 110 0.66 -7.08 -6.73
CA SER A 110 -0.52 -7.87 -7.09
C SER A 110 -1.77 -6.99 -7.18
N TRP A 111 -1.98 -6.10 -6.21
CA TRP A 111 -3.13 -5.21 -6.20
C TRP A 111 -3.06 -4.16 -7.33
N ALA A 112 -1.87 -3.59 -7.54
CA ALA A 112 -1.63 -2.64 -8.61
C ALA A 112 -1.90 -3.25 -10.00
N LEU A 113 -1.40 -4.47 -10.24
CA LEU A 113 -1.60 -5.19 -11.50
C LEU A 113 -3.06 -5.57 -11.73
N ALA A 114 -3.75 -6.08 -10.70
CA ALA A 114 -5.17 -6.43 -10.80
C ALA A 114 -6.01 -5.21 -11.22
N THR A 115 -5.80 -4.07 -10.56
CA THR A 115 -6.52 -2.82 -10.85
C THR A 115 -6.18 -2.29 -12.24
N PHE A 116 -4.90 -2.36 -12.64
CA PHE A 116 -4.47 -1.97 -13.97
C PHE A 116 -5.16 -2.77 -15.08
N ILE A 117 -5.21 -4.10 -14.95
CA ILE A 117 -5.86 -4.98 -15.93
C ILE A 117 -7.36 -4.70 -16.01
N ILE A 118 -8.03 -4.58 -14.85
CA ILE A 118 -9.48 -4.30 -14.81
C ILE A 118 -9.79 -2.97 -15.47
N ASN A 119 -9.02 -1.92 -15.18
CA ASN A 119 -9.20 -0.60 -15.78
C ASN A 119 -8.98 -0.63 -17.30
N GLN A 120 -7.97 -1.37 -17.77
CA GLN A 120 -7.69 -1.51 -19.20
C GLN A 120 -8.83 -2.22 -19.93
N ILE A 121 -9.38 -3.29 -19.35
CA ILE A 121 -10.51 -4.03 -19.92
C ILE A 121 -11.79 -3.18 -19.92
N TYR A 122 -12.05 -2.46 -18.82
CA TYR A 122 -13.21 -1.59 -18.72
C TYR A 122 -13.18 -0.48 -19.78
N GLY A 123 -12.04 0.21 -19.90
CA GLY A 123 -11.85 1.27 -20.91
C GLY A 123 -11.97 0.77 -22.36
N ALA A 124 -11.54 -0.46 -22.64
CA ALA A 124 -11.68 -1.08 -23.96
C ALA A 124 -13.12 -1.54 -24.28
N THR A 125 -13.93 -1.85 -23.27
CA THR A 125 -15.30 -2.35 -23.45
C THR A 125 -16.33 -1.21 -23.49
N THR A 126 -16.06 -0.10 -22.81
CA THR A 126 -16.93 1.09 -22.81
C THR A 126 -16.57 2.10 -23.89
N SER A 127 -15.84 1.71 -24.94
CA SER A 127 -15.74 2.50 -26.17
C SER A 127 -17.11 2.50 -26.88
N VAL A 128 -18.07 3.19 -26.27
CA VAL A 128 -19.32 3.58 -26.92
C VAL A 128 -18.93 4.62 -27.95
N ASP A 129 -19.04 4.19 -29.20
CA ASP A 129 -19.01 4.99 -30.43
C ASP A 129 -19.60 6.39 -30.24
N TYR A 130 -18.74 7.41 -30.26
CA TYR A 130 -19.17 8.77 -30.55
C TYR A 130 -19.46 8.89 -32.05
N LYS A 131 -20.52 8.24 -32.52
CA LYS A 131 -21.20 8.59 -33.78
C LYS A 131 -22.45 9.39 -33.47
N GLN A 132 -22.28 10.47 -32.72
CA GLN A 132 -23.25 11.55 -32.56
C GLN A 132 -22.71 12.74 -33.35
N ASN A 133 -22.97 12.78 -34.65
CA ASN A 133 -22.92 13.99 -35.50
C ASN A 133 -23.45 13.62 -36.90
N PHE A 134 -24.77 13.73 -37.08
CA PHE A 134 -25.37 14.32 -38.26
C PHE A 134 -26.29 15.44 -37.80
#